data_AF-A0A7J9WRF8-F1
#
_entry.id   AF-A0A7J9WRF8-F1
#
_cell.length_a   1.000
_cell.length_b   1.000
_cell.length_c   1.000
_cell.angle_alpha   90.00
_cell.angle_beta   90.00
_cell.angle_gamma   90.00
#
_symmetry.space_group_name_H-M   'P 1'
#
loop_
_entity.id
_entity.type
_entity.pdbx_description
1 polymer ?
#
loop_
_entity_poly.entity_id
_entity_poly.type
_entity_poly.pdbx_seq_one_letter_code
_entity_poly.pdbx_strand_id
1 'polypeptide(L)'
;MDEHMVPVSDAKGRLSALVREAEDADVLLMRYGRPAAVLVGVDRYEGMLEEHEDALDRLSIYESADSDARIPWEKLKIELGLD
;
A
#
# COMPACT_ATOMS: atom_id res chain seq x y z
N MET A 1 -10.61 -8.65 13.34
CA MET A 1 -9.23 -8.17 13.55
C MET A 1 -9.15 -7.92 15.03
N ASP A 2 -8.49 -8.78 15.80
CA ASP A 2 -8.22 -8.46 17.20
C ASP A 2 -7.26 -7.27 17.20
N GLU A 3 -7.77 -6.08 17.51
CA GLU A 3 -7.00 -4.85 17.41
C GLU A 3 -5.96 -4.82 18.54
N HIS A 4 -4.70 -5.11 18.20
CA HIS A 4 -3.60 -5.00 19.15
C HIS A 4 -3.28 -3.51 19.38
N MET A 5 -3.96 -2.92 20.36
CA MET A 5 -3.83 -1.51 20.70
C MET A 5 -2.81 -1.30 21.81
N VAL A 6 -1.82 -0.44 21.57
CA VAL A 6 -0.74 -0.15 22.51
C VAL A 6 -0.61 1.37 22.73
N PRO A 7 -0.69 1.86 23.97
CA PRO A 7 -0.38 3.26 24.26
C PRO A 7 1.04 3.62 23.83
N VAL A 8 1.22 4.81 23.23
CA VAL A 8 2.54 5.31 22.83
C VAL A 8 3.52 5.39 24.01
N SER A 9 3.02 5.63 25.23
CA SER A 9 3.85 5.58 26.45
C SER A 9 4.48 4.21 26.68
N ASP A 10 3.73 3.15 26.41
CA ASP A 10 4.11 1.77 26.71
C ASP A 10 4.97 1.21 25.58
N ALA A 11 4.69 1.64 24.34
CA ALA A 11 5.46 1.30 23.16
C ALA A 11 6.94 1.73 23.26
N LYS A 12 7.23 2.88 23.92
CA LYS A 12 8.61 3.36 24.09
C LYS A 12 9.53 2.35 24.78
N GLY A 13 9.02 1.60 25.74
CA GLY A 13 9.81 0.60 26.47
C GLY A 13 9.86 -0.77 25.78
N ARG A 14 9.06 -0.98 24.74
CA ARG A 14 8.83 -2.29 24.11
C ARG A 14 8.95 -2.28 22.58
N LEU A 15 9.49 -1.21 22.00
CA LEU A 15 9.48 -1.02 20.55
C LEU A 15 10.06 -2.22 19.78
N SER A 16 11.17 -2.79 20.24
CA SER A 16 11.77 -3.97 19.59
C SER A 16 10.89 -5.24 19.64
N ALA A 17 10.02 -5.37 20.64
CA ALA A 17 9.04 -6.47 20.69
C ALA A 17 7.88 -6.17 19.74
N LEU A 18 7.36 -4.94 19.77
CA LEU A 18 6.27 -4.50 18.89
C LEU A 18 6.64 -4.58 17.40
N VAL A 19 7.90 -4.30 17.04
CA VAL A 19 8.37 -4.47 15.65
C VAL A 19 8.28 -5.93 15.20
N ARG A 20 8.63 -6.88 16.07
CA ARG A 20 8.50 -8.32 15.76
C ARG A 20 7.03 -8.74 15.71
N GLU A 21 6.22 -8.27 16.64
CA GLU A 21 4.77 -8.53 16.63
C GLU A 21 4.12 -7.99 15.35
N ALA A 22 4.61 -6.84 14.84
CA ALA A 22 4.13 -6.23 13.60
C ALA A 22 4.48 -7.01 12.33
N GLU A 23 5.44 -7.94 12.37
CA GLU A 23 5.71 -8.86 11.24
C GLU A 23 4.52 -9.80 11.01
N ASP A 24 3.83 -10.20 12.08
CA ASP A 24 2.69 -11.12 12.03
C ASP A 24 1.34 -10.40 12.04
N ALA A 25 1.21 -9.27 12.75
CA ALA A 25 -0.05 -8.55 12.92
C ALA A 25 0.11 -7.04 13.16
N ASP A 26 -0.70 -6.24 12.48
CA ASP A 26 -0.72 -4.77 12.61
C ASP A 26 -0.96 -4.32 14.06
N VAL A 27 -0.17 -3.35 14.55
CA VAL A 27 -0.27 -2.80 15.91
C VAL A 27 -0.77 -1.35 15.86
N LEU A 28 -1.89 -1.07 16.54
CA LEU A 28 -2.41 0.30 16.66
C LEU A 28 -1.75 1.03 17.83
N LEU A 29 -1.05 2.13 17.53
CA LEU A 29 -0.47 3.00 18.54
C LEU A 29 -1.49 4.07 18.97
N MET A 30 -1.77 4.12 20.27
CA MET A 30 -2.79 4.99 20.85
C MET A 30 -2.16 6.19 21.59
N ARG A 31 -2.68 7.40 21.36
CA ARG A 31 -2.29 8.62 22.09
C ARG A 31 -3.53 9.31 22.64
N TYR A 32 -3.57 9.49 23.97
CA TYR A 32 -4.72 10.08 24.68
C TYR A 32 -6.07 9.40 24.32
N GLY A 33 -6.07 8.07 24.23
CA GLY A 33 -7.26 7.28 23.92
C GLY A 33 -7.69 7.28 22.45
N ARG A 34 -6.87 7.81 21.54
CA ARG A 34 -7.16 7.86 20.10
C ARG A 34 -6.08 7.16 19.29
N PRO A 35 -6.41 6.47 18.18
CA PRO A 35 -5.41 5.98 17.25
C PRO A 35 -4.55 7.12 16.74
N ALA A 36 -3.23 6.94 16.78
CA ALA A 36 -2.25 7.95 16.39
C ALA A 36 -1.34 7.47 15.26
N ALA A 37 -1.05 6.17 15.22
CA ALA A 37 -0.29 5.52 14.16
C ALA A 37 -0.61 4.03 14.12
N VAL A 38 -0.23 3.36 13.04
CA VAL A 38 -0.20 1.91 12.92
C VAL A 38 1.25 1.50 12.66
N LEU A 39 1.72 0.47 13.36
CA LEU A 39 2.95 -0.22 13.04
C LEU A 39 2.59 -1.48 12.24
N VAL A 40 3.18 -1.60 11.07
CA VAL A 40 2.98 -2.72 10.14
C VAL A 40 4.34 -3.30 9.78
N GLY A 41 4.40 -4.60 9.49
CA GLY A 41 5.57 -5.23 8.93
C GLY A 41 5.95 -4.61 7.57
N VAL A 42 7.24 -4.61 7.25
CA VAL A 42 7.76 -3.97 6.03
C VAL A 42 7.19 -4.62 4.76
N ASP A 43 7.18 -5.95 4.68
CA ASP A 43 6.65 -6.67 3.52
C ASP A 43 5.15 -6.41 3.32
N ARG A 44 4.40 -6.28 4.43
CA ARG A 44 2.98 -5.95 4.40
C ARG A 44 2.75 -4.51 3.91
N TYR A 45 3.59 -3.57 4.33
CA TYR A 45 3.54 -2.19 3.83
C TYR A 45 3.84 -2.13 2.33
N GLU A 46 4.89 -2.80 1.87
CA GLU A 46 5.26 -2.86 0.46
C GLU A 46 4.14 -3.51 -0.38
N GLY A 47 3.57 -4.62 0.08
CA GLY A 47 2.43 -5.25 -0.60
C GLY A 47 1.20 -4.34 -0.69
N MET A 48 0.90 -3.55 0.35
CA MET A 48 -0.19 -2.56 0.28
C MET A 48 0.08 -1.45 -0.73
N LEU A 49 1.34 -1.05 -0.92
CA LEU A 49 1.71 -0.08 -1.95
C LEU A 49 1.56 -0.67 -3.35
N GLU A 50 2.03 -1.89 -3.57
CA GLU A 50 1.92 -2.59 -4.85
C GLU A 50 0.45 -2.80 -5.25
N GLU A 51 -0.39 -3.27 -4.32
CA GLU A 51 -1.83 -3.41 -4.55
C GLU A 51 -2.51 -2.08 -4.90
N HIS A 52 -2.05 -0.98 -4.30
CA HIS A 52 -2.57 0.36 -4.57
C HIS A 52 -2.15 0.84 -5.97
N GLU A 53 -0.90 0.61 -6.38
CA GLU A 53 -0.41 0.92 -7.74
C GLU A 53 -1.19 0.13 -8.80
N ASP A 54 -1.37 -1.19 -8.60
CA ASP A 54 -2.18 -2.04 -9.48
C ASP A 54 -3.63 -1.57 -9.63
N ALA A 55 -4.20 -1.02 -8.54
CA ALA A 55 -5.54 -0.47 -8.56
C ALA A 55 -5.62 0.82 -9.39
N LEU A 56 -4.62 1.69 -9.28
CA LEU A 56 -4.52 2.91 -10.08
C LEU A 56 -4.33 2.61 -11.56
N ASP A 57 -3.49 1.63 -11.89
CA ASP A 57 -3.28 1.19 -13.29
C ASP A 57 -4.59 0.67 -13.91
N ARG A 58 -5.33 -0.18 -13.19
CA ARG A 58 -6.66 -0.64 -13.62
C ARG A 58 -7.65 0.51 -13.79
N LEU A 59 -7.65 1.48 -12.87
CA LEU A 59 -8.53 2.64 -12.96
C LEU A 59 -8.20 3.48 -14.19
N SER A 60 -6.92 3.73 -14.47
CA SER A 60 -6.45 4.44 -15.67
C SER A 60 -6.89 3.75 -16.97
N ILE A 61 -6.79 2.41 -17.04
CA ILE A 61 -7.31 1.63 -18.18
C ILE A 61 -8.82 1.78 -18.31
N TYR A 62 -9.56 1.77 -17.21
CA TYR A 62 -11.02 1.93 -17.24
C TYR A 62 -11.41 3.33 -17.72
N GLU A 63 -10.81 4.38 -17.17
CA GLU A 63 -11.11 5.78 -17.53
C GLU A 63 -10.71 6.12 -18.97
N SER A 64 -9.62 5.54 -19.46
CA SER A 64 -9.19 5.72 -20.86
C SER A 64 -10.02 4.92 -21.87
N ALA A 65 -10.92 4.03 -21.42
CA ALA A 65 -11.70 3.18 -22.31
C ALA A 65 -12.69 3.95 -23.20
N ASP A 66 -13.21 5.07 -22.70
CA ASP A 66 -14.09 5.96 -23.45
C ASP A 66 -13.33 7.12 -24.12
N SER A 67 -11.98 7.08 -24.10
CA SER A 67 -11.14 8.12 -24.70
C SER A 67 -10.49 7.63 -26.01
N ASP A 68 -10.32 8.54 -26.97
CA ASP A 68 -9.56 8.30 -28.22
C ASP A 68 -8.03 8.19 -27.97
N ALA A 69 -7.58 8.12 -26.72
CA ALA A 69 -6.16 8.07 -26.35
C ALA A 69 -5.51 6.68 -26.56
N ARG A 70 -6.27 5.66 -26.97
CA ARG A 70 -5.72 4.34 -27.33
C ARG A 70 -5.26 4.31 -28.78
N ILE A 71 -4.00 3.93 -29.00
CA ILE A 71 -3.47 3.63 -30.34
C ILE A 71 -3.45 2.12 -30.59
N PRO A 72 -3.76 1.65 -31.82
CA PRO A 72 -3.62 0.24 -32.18
C PRO A 72 -2.17 -0.25 -32.05
N TRP A 73 -1.99 -1.50 -31.63
CA TRP A 73 -0.67 -2.13 -31.44
C TRP A 73 0.26 -2.04 -32.67
N GLU A 74 -0.30 -2.26 -33.86
CA GLU A 74 0.45 -2.16 -35.12
C GLU A 74 0.95 -0.73 -35.38
N LYS A 75 0.17 0.29 -35.01
CA LYS A 75 0.58 1.69 -35.13
C LYS A 75 1.70 2.04 -34.13
N LEU A 76 1.59 1.54 -32.89
CA LEU A 76 2.61 1.75 -31.86
C LEU A 76 3.96 1.14 -32.26
N LYS A 77 3.97 -0.08 -32.82
CA LYS A 77 5.19 -0.72 -33.33
C LYS A 77 5.89 0.13 -34.38
N ILE A 78 5.14 0.66 -35.35
CA ILE A 78 5.67 1.53 -36.40
C ILE A 78 6.29 2.79 -35.78
N GLU A 79 5.61 3.44 -34.83
CA GLU A 79 6.12 4.63 -34.15
C GLU A 79 7.40 4.36 -33.33
N LEU A 80 7.54 3.16 -32.75
CA LEU A 80 8.73 2.74 -31.98
C LEU A 80 9.84 2.13 -32.85
N GLY A 81 9.63 1.98 -34.17
CA GLY A 81 10.60 1.36 -35.08
C GLY A 81 10.80 -0.14 -34.88
N LEU A 82 9.75 -0.83 -34.41
CA LEU A 82 9.73 -2.26 -34.10
C LEU A 82 9.02 -3.10 -35.19
N ASP A 83 9.25 -2.78 -36.47
CA ASP A 83 8.79 -3.56 -37.65
C ASP A 83 9.56 -4.90 -37.75
#